data_AF-A0AB34DNY8-F1
#
_entry.id   AF-A0AB34DNY8-F1
#
_cell.length_a   1.000
_cell.length_b   1.000
_cell.length_c   1.000
_cell.angle_alpha   90.00
_cell.angle_beta   90.00
_cell.angle_gamma   90.00
#
_symmetry.space_group_name_H-M   'P 1'
#
loop_
_entity.id
_entity.type
_entity.pdbx_description
1 polymer ?
#
loop_
_entity_poly.entity_id
_entity_poly.type
_entity_poly.pdbx_seq_one_letter_code
_entity_poly.pdbx_strand_id
1 'polypeptide(L)'
;MTYDEILKEEDLQFPWRLKPLLKCRDNQDYGSQSWSYYAYSYDRAFEIMARHTLEYPINNQSLTIPLFYLARHSMELALKEALREIAHIGVDDARTDGHDLLKLYDDLQKILKDNGVNDDGRWSNHCRRILTHIHSADPKGEHFRYPAALNGNVFPEVTVNIEGLIRAHYHVTLLADCVVTMLQENRNYELPY
;
A
#
# COMPACT_ATOMS: atom_id res chain seq x y z
N MET A 1 -9.49 -24.75 16.11
CA MET A 1 -8.15 -25.10 15.64
C MET A 1 -7.29 -23.85 15.71
N THR A 2 -6.33 -23.84 16.62
CA THR A 2 -5.33 -22.77 16.78
C THR A 2 -4.18 -22.97 15.78
N TYR A 3 -3.30 -21.97 15.64
CA TYR A 3 -2.11 -22.08 14.79
C TYR A 3 -1.24 -23.28 15.20
N ASP A 4 -0.97 -23.45 16.51
CA ASP A 4 -0.16 -24.56 17.01
C ASP A 4 -0.88 -25.91 16.87
N GLU A 5 -2.21 -25.95 16.98
CA GLU A 5 -2.99 -27.15 16.72
C GLU A 5 -2.89 -27.59 15.26
N ILE A 6 -2.90 -26.64 14.30
CA ILE A 6 -2.69 -26.93 12.87
C ILE A 6 -1.29 -27.52 12.63
N LEU A 7 -0.26 -26.93 13.24
CA LEU A 7 1.12 -27.40 13.06
C LEU A 7 1.41 -28.76 13.71
N LYS A 8 0.70 -29.08 14.80
CA LYS A 8 0.80 -30.36 15.52
C LYS A 8 0.04 -31.50 14.83
N GLU A 9 -0.79 -31.18 13.84
CA GLU A 9 -1.38 -32.19 12.96
C GLU A 9 -0.23 -32.77 12.11
N GLU A 10 0.47 -33.78 12.66
CA GLU A 10 1.54 -34.55 12.02
C GLU A 10 0.98 -35.47 10.92
N ASP A 11 0.13 -34.95 10.04
CA ASP A 11 -0.28 -35.67 8.84
C ASP A 11 0.87 -35.61 7.81
N LEU A 12 2.02 -36.20 8.20
CA LEU A 12 3.17 -36.46 7.34
C LEU A 12 2.83 -37.49 6.26
N GLN A 13 1.68 -38.16 6.38
CA GLN A 13 1.00 -38.75 5.23
C GLN A 13 0.40 -37.62 4.39
N PHE A 14 1.28 -36.86 3.71
CA PHE A 14 0.90 -35.97 2.62
C PHE A 14 -0.12 -36.73 1.76
N PRO A 15 -1.39 -36.29 1.69
CA PRO A 15 -2.39 -37.05 0.97
C PRO A 15 -1.90 -37.18 -0.48
N TRP A 16 -1.86 -38.41 -1.00
CA TRP A 16 -1.42 -38.74 -2.38
C TRP A 16 -2.20 -37.97 -3.47
N ARG A 17 -3.24 -37.25 -3.05
CA ARG A 17 -3.82 -36.10 -3.75
C ARG A 17 -3.84 -34.92 -2.79
N LEU A 18 -2.92 -33.96 -2.95
CA LEU A 18 -3.07 -32.62 -2.38
C LEU A 18 -4.48 -32.15 -2.73
N LYS A 19 -5.35 -31.96 -1.73
CA LYS A 19 -6.51 -31.09 -1.97
C LYS A 19 -5.91 -29.75 -2.42
N PRO A 20 -6.35 -29.18 -3.55
CA PRO A 20 -5.75 -27.95 -4.04
C PRO A 20 -5.79 -26.88 -2.93
N LEU A 21 -4.60 -26.47 -2.46
CA LEU A 21 -4.43 -25.37 -1.50
C LEU A 21 -4.99 -24.08 -2.10
N LEU A 22 -4.75 -23.90 -3.40
CA LEU A 22 -5.29 -22.83 -4.22
C LEU A 22 -6.43 -23.39 -5.07
N LYS A 23 -7.56 -22.69 -5.07
CA LYS A 23 -8.68 -22.97 -5.96
C LYS A 23 -8.98 -21.71 -6.75
N CYS A 24 -8.90 -21.79 -8.07
CA CYS A 24 -9.50 -20.77 -8.92
C CYS A 24 -11.02 -20.84 -8.75
N ARG A 25 -11.66 -19.70 -8.51
CA ARG A 25 -13.12 -19.60 -8.57
C ARG A 25 -13.49 -19.26 -10.00
N ASP A 26 -14.32 -20.09 -10.62
CA ASP A 26 -14.78 -19.90 -12.01
C ASP A 26 -15.69 -18.68 -12.17
N ASN A 27 -16.38 -18.27 -11.09
CA ASN A 27 -17.15 -17.03 -11.06
C ASN A 27 -16.30 -15.92 -10.45
N GLN A 28 -15.98 -14.91 -11.26
CA GLN A 28 -15.40 -13.66 -10.80
C GLN A 28 -16.44 -12.94 -9.94
N ASP A 29 -16.22 -12.95 -8.63
CA ASP A 29 -16.81 -11.93 -7.77
C ASP A 29 -16.04 -10.63 -8.01
N TYR A 30 -16.64 -9.73 -8.77
CA TYR A 30 -16.05 -8.45 -9.16
C TYR A 30 -15.58 -7.62 -7.96
N GLY A 31 -16.17 -7.83 -6.77
CA GLY A 31 -15.77 -7.12 -5.55
C GLY A 31 -14.45 -7.62 -4.95
N SER A 32 -14.17 -8.92 -4.97
CA SER A 32 -12.97 -9.49 -4.33
C SER A 32 -11.71 -9.50 -5.21
N GLN A 33 -11.80 -9.03 -6.45
CA GLN A 33 -10.65 -8.83 -7.36
C GLN A 33 -10.47 -7.37 -7.80
N SER A 34 -11.05 -6.41 -7.07
CA SER A 34 -10.90 -4.98 -7.36
C SER A 34 -9.60 -4.42 -6.78
N TRP A 35 -9.13 -3.30 -7.35
CA TRP A 35 -8.02 -2.53 -6.79
C TRP A 35 -8.30 -2.06 -5.36
N SER A 36 -9.53 -1.61 -5.09
CA SER A 36 -9.97 -1.17 -3.77
C SER A 36 -9.89 -2.30 -2.73
N TYR A 37 -10.28 -3.52 -3.10
CA TYR A 37 -10.17 -4.68 -2.21
C TYR A 37 -8.72 -5.02 -1.88
N TYR A 38 -7.81 -4.93 -2.85
CA TYR A 38 -6.39 -5.17 -2.63
C TYR A 38 -5.75 -4.06 -1.78
N ALA A 39 -6.04 -2.78 -2.07
CA ALA A 39 -5.58 -1.65 -1.26
C ALA A 39 -6.03 -1.81 0.21
N TYR A 40 -7.32 -2.08 0.44
CA TYR A 40 -7.88 -2.35 1.76
C TYR A 40 -7.22 -3.55 2.45
N SER A 41 -7.02 -4.66 1.73
CA SER A 41 -6.46 -5.88 2.31
C SER A 41 -5.03 -5.70 2.80
N TYR A 42 -4.20 -4.97 2.04
CA TYR A 42 -2.83 -4.66 2.44
C TYR A 42 -2.75 -3.59 3.52
N ASP A 43 -3.62 -2.59 3.50
CA ASP A 43 -3.78 -1.62 4.58
C ASP A 43 -4.11 -2.33 5.91
N ARG A 44 -5.10 -3.23 5.87
CA ARG A 44 -5.52 -4.01 7.02
C ARG A 44 -4.42 -4.95 7.53
N ALA A 45 -3.69 -5.58 6.62
CA ALA A 45 -2.56 -6.45 6.99
C ALA A 45 -1.44 -5.65 7.68
N PHE A 46 -1.11 -4.47 7.16
CA PHE A 46 -0.16 -3.56 7.79
C PHE A 46 -0.63 -3.17 9.20
N GLU A 47 -1.89 -2.75 9.35
CA GLU A 47 -2.43 -2.31 10.65
C GLU A 47 -2.32 -3.40 11.72
N ILE A 48 -2.71 -4.64 11.39
CA ILE A 48 -2.64 -5.77 12.31
C ILE A 48 -1.19 -6.04 12.72
N MET A 49 -0.26 -6.10 11.76
CA MET A 49 1.15 -6.36 12.04
C MET A 49 1.79 -5.21 12.83
N ALA A 50 1.45 -3.96 12.51
CA ALA A 50 1.96 -2.78 13.18
C ALA A 50 1.55 -2.75 14.66
N ARG A 51 0.28 -3.02 14.96
CA ARG A 51 -0.23 -3.12 16.34
C ARG A 51 0.51 -4.20 17.12
N HIS A 52 0.62 -5.39 16.54
CA HIS A 52 1.32 -6.51 17.18
C HIS A 52 2.81 -6.22 17.43
N THR A 53 3.49 -5.58 16.46
CA THR A 53 4.90 -5.23 16.60
C THR A 53 5.11 -4.15 17.66
N LEU A 54 4.19 -3.18 17.76
CA LEU A 54 4.24 -2.11 18.76
C LEU A 54 3.98 -2.64 20.19
N GLU A 55 3.08 -3.61 20.35
CA GLU A 55 2.78 -4.22 21.65
C GLU A 55 3.94 -5.10 22.17
N TYR A 56 4.71 -5.73 21.28
CA TYR A 56 5.78 -6.68 21.63
C TYR A 56 7.11 -6.41 20.88
N PRO A 57 7.76 -5.23 21.08
CA PRO A 57 8.86 -4.78 20.22
C PRO A 57 10.13 -5.63 20.31
N ILE A 58 10.44 -6.21 21.48
CA ILE A 58 11.64 -7.05 21.68
C ILE A 58 11.49 -8.39 20.94
N ASN A 59 10.30 -8.99 21.01
CA ASN A 59 10.02 -10.30 20.45
C ASN A 59 9.82 -10.27 18.92
N ASN A 60 9.54 -9.09 18.37
CA ASN A 60 9.12 -8.91 16.99
C ASN A 60 10.11 -8.11 16.13
N GLN A 61 11.38 -7.99 16.51
CA GLN A 61 12.38 -7.27 15.71
C GLN A 61 12.48 -7.79 14.27
N SER A 62 12.36 -9.11 14.08
CA SER A 62 12.33 -9.76 12.76
C SER A 62 11.13 -9.37 11.90
N LEU A 63 10.03 -8.88 12.50
CA LEU A 63 8.86 -8.39 11.76
C LEU A 63 9.08 -6.99 11.16
N THR A 64 10.15 -6.30 11.54
CA THR A 64 10.38 -4.92 11.11
C THR A 64 10.58 -4.78 9.59
N ILE A 65 11.31 -5.72 8.98
CA ILE A 65 11.53 -5.77 7.52
C ILE A 65 10.20 -6.00 6.77
N PRO A 66 9.44 -7.08 7.05
CA PRO A 66 8.16 -7.30 6.36
C PRO A 66 7.12 -6.22 6.68
N LEU A 67 7.15 -5.61 7.87
CA LEU A 67 6.27 -4.51 8.22
C LEU A 67 6.51 -3.28 7.33
N PHE A 68 7.77 -2.92 7.08
CA PHE A 68 8.09 -1.83 6.16
C PHE A 68 7.64 -2.14 4.73
N TYR A 69 7.90 -3.36 4.25
CA TYR A 69 7.44 -3.79 2.93
C TYR A 69 5.92 -3.65 2.79
N LEU A 70 5.15 -4.14 3.78
CA LEU A 70 3.69 -4.02 3.79
C LEU A 70 3.23 -2.56 3.78
N ALA A 71 3.85 -1.70 4.61
CA ALA A 71 3.52 -0.28 4.63
C ALA A 71 3.72 0.37 3.26
N ARG A 72 4.88 0.14 2.65
CA ARG A 72 5.24 0.71 1.35
C ARG A 72 4.32 0.20 0.24
N HIS A 73 4.03 -1.10 0.22
CA HIS A 73 3.14 -1.67 -0.78
C HIS A 73 1.68 -1.20 -0.61
N SER A 74 1.20 -1.10 0.63
CA SER A 74 -0.11 -0.53 0.95
C SER A 74 -0.22 0.92 0.48
N MET A 75 0.78 1.75 0.74
CA MET A 75 0.84 3.15 0.25
C MET A 75 0.82 3.22 -1.30
N GLU A 76 1.57 2.35 -1.97
CA GLU A 76 1.56 2.27 -3.44
C GLU A 76 0.17 1.92 -3.98
N LEU A 77 -0.49 0.92 -3.38
CA LEU A 77 -1.83 0.51 -3.79
C LEU A 77 -2.87 1.60 -3.54
N ALA A 78 -2.80 2.31 -2.42
CA ALA A 78 -3.70 3.43 -2.12
C ALA A 78 -3.56 4.55 -3.17
N LEU A 79 -2.33 4.94 -3.51
CA LEU A 79 -2.09 5.96 -4.55
C LEU A 79 -2.58 5.51 -5.93
N LYS A 80 -2.33 4.25 -6.30
CA LYS A 80 -2.81 3.69 -7.58
C LYS A 80 -4.33 3.63 -7.62
N GLU A 81 -4.94 3.23 -6.53
CA GLU A 81 -6.39 3.11 -6.43
C GLU A 81 -7.05 4.48 -6.57
N ALA A 82 -6.54 5.51 -5.88
CA ALA A 82 -7.01 6.89 -6.04
C ALA A 82 -6.93 7.38 -7.50
N LEU A 83 -5.81 7.14 -8.20
CA LEU A 83 -5.68 7.48 -9.62
C LEU A 83 -6.72 6.75 -10.49
N ARG A 84 -7.05 5.50 -10.16
CA ARG A 84 -8.06 4.73 -10.90
C ARG A 84 -9.48 5.21 -10.61
N GLU A 85 -9.79 5.56 -9.35
CA GLU A 85 -11.10 6.13 -9.01
C GLU A 85 -11.33 7.46 -9.74
N ILE A 86 -10.29 8.30 -9.81
CA ILE A 86 -10.28 9.54 -10.60
C ILE A 86 -10.54 9.25 -12.09
N ALA A 87 -9.89 8.22 -12.65
CA ALA A 87 -10.14 7.80 -14.03
C ALA A 87 -11.59 7.34 -14.23
N HIS A 88 -12.16 6.61 -13.26
CA HIS A 88 -13.54 6.15 -13.30
C HIS A 88 -14.57 7.28 -13.28
N ILE A 89 -14.27 8.41 -12.63
CA ILE A 89 -15.12 9.61 -12.69
C ILE A 89 -14.87 10.44 -13.98
N GLY A 90 -13.95 10.02 -14.85
CA GLY A 90 -13.74 10.62 -16.18
C GLY A 90 -12.84 11.86 -16.17
N VAL A 91 -11.92 11.96 -15.21
CA VAL A 91 -11.04 13.12 -15.05
C VAL A 91 -9.71 12.97 -15.80
N ASP A 92 -9.01 11.83 -15.67
CA ASP A 92 -7.77 11.53 -16.41
C ASP A 92 -7.43 10.02 -16.29
N ASP A 93 -6.69 9.45 -17.23
CA ASP A 93 -6.20 8.05 -17.19
C ASP A 93 -4.68 8.02 -16.93
N ALA A 94 -4.31 8.22 -15.66
CA ALA A 94 -2.92 8.14 -15.25
C ALA A 94 -2.40 6.70 -15.27
N ARG A 95 -1.15 6.51 -15.71
CA ARG A 95 -0.52 5.18 -15.75
C ARG A 95 -0.18 4.69 -14.34
N THR A 96 -0.64 3.48 -14.01
CA THR A 96 -0.46 2.84 -12.70
C THR A 96 0.45 1.59 -12.74
N ASP A 97 1.23 1.42 -13.81
CA ASP A 97 2.05 0.23 -14.07
C ASP A 97 3.44 0.23 -13.40
N GLY A 98 3.85 1.36 -12.82
CA GLY A 98 5.13 1.50 -12.10
C GLY A 98 5.04 1.32 -10.58
N HIS A 99 6.19 1.31 -9.89
CA HIS A 99 6.32 1.23 -8.42
C HIS A 99 6.87 2.53 -7.78
N ASP A 100 6.94 3.59 -8.57
CA ASP A 100 7.50 4.87 -8.18
C ASP A 100 6.44 5.69 -7.43
N LEU A 101 6.57 5.73 -6.10
CA LEU A 101 5.66 6.45 -5.22
C LEU A 101 5.63 7.97 -5.50
N LEU A 102 6.76 8.56 -5.87
CA LEU A 102 6.83 9.99 -6.14
C LEU A 102 6.13 10.33 -7.43
N LYS A 103 6.32 9.51 -8.47
CA LYS A 103 5.58 9.66 -9.72
C LYS A 103 4.07 9.55 -9.50
N LEU A 104 3.60 8.55 -8.76
CA LEU A 104 2.17 8.39 -8.47
C LEU A 104 1.59 9.62 -7.74
N TYR A 105 2.33 10.16 -6.77
CA TYR A 105 1.93 11.38 -6.08
C TYR A 105 1.94 12.61 -6.98
N ASP A 106 2.98 12.80 -7.79
CA ASP A 106 3.10 13.94 -8.69
C ASP A 106 1.97 13.89 -9.76
N ASP A 107 1.58 12.70 -10.22
CA ASP A 107 0.42 12.49 -11.11
C ASP A 107 -0.90 12.91 -10.43
N LEU A 108 -1.13 12.52 -9.16
CA LEU A 108 -2.31 12.97 -8.38
C LEU A 108 -2.36 14.50 -8.24
N GLN A 109 -1.23 15.11 -7.90
CA GLN A 109 -1.13 16.57 -7.74
C GLN A 109 -1.37 17.30 -9.06
N LYS A 110 -0.86 16.75 -10.17
CA LYS A 110 -1.10 17.29 -11.50
C LYS A 110 -2.59 17.29 -11.83
N ILE A 111 -3.27 16.17 -11.59
CA ILE A 111 -4.71 16.03 -11.83
C ILE A 111 -5.50 17.06 -11.01
N LEU A 112 -5.22 17.18 -9.71
CA LEU A 112 -5.88 18.17 -8.86
C LEU A 112 -5.76 19.58 -9.42
N LYS A 113 -4.52 19.96 -9.76
CA LYS A 113 -4.22 21.27 -10.33
C LYS A 113 -4.95 21.52 -11.65
N ASP A 114 -4.96 20.54 -12.54
CA ASP A 114 -5.63 20.65 -13.84
C ASP A 114 -7.16 20.74 -13.72
N ASN A 115 -7.71 20.29 -12.59
CA ASN A 115 -9.13 20.37 -12.25
C ASN A 115 -9.45 21.49 -11.26
N GLY A 116 -8.57 22.49 -11.13
CA GLY A 116 -8.82 23.70 -10.33
C GLY A 116 -8.77 23.50 -8.82
N VAL A 117 -8.36 22.32 -8.34
CA VAL A 117 -8.18 22.05 -6.91
C VAL A 117 -6.75 22.39 -6.51
N ASN A 118 -6.59 23.36 -5.61
CA ASN A 118 -5.27 23.70 -5.07
C ASN A 118 -5.01 22.92 -3.77
N ASP A 119 -4.05 22.00 -3.82
CA ASP A 119 -3.58 21.20 -2.67
C ASP A 119 -2.14 21.60 -2.25
N ASP A 120 -1.69 22.84 -2.51
CA ASP A 120 -0.38 23.34 -2.08
C ASP A 120 -0.23 23.56 -0.55
N GLY A 121 -1.16 23.02 0.23
CA GLY A 121 -1.21 23.15 1.67
C GLY A 121 -0.03 22.50 2.41
N ARG A 122 0.11 22.84 3.70
CA ARG A 122 1.13 22.25 4.58
C ARG A 122 1.03 20.73 4.64
N TRP A 123 -0.18 20.19 4.49
CA TRP A 123 -0.46 18.76 4.56
C TRP A 123 0.10 17.98 3.37
N SER A 124 -0.22 18.39 2.15
CA SER A 124 0.31 17.75 0.94
C SER A 124 1.84 17.78 0.88
N ASN A 125 2.44 18.92 1.24
CA ASN A 125 3.89 19.06 1.35
C ASN A 125 4.50 18.10 2.40
N HIS A 126 3.79 17.83 3.49
CA HIS A 126 4.22 16.85 4.48
C HIS A 126 4.18 15.42 3.91
N CYS A 127 3.10 15.04 3.23
CA CYS A 127 2.99 13.75 2.55
C CYS A 127 4.08 13.56 1.49
N ARG A 128 4.38 14.59 0.69
CA ARG A 128 5.47 14.55 -0.29
C ARG A 128 6.83 14.25 0.36
N ARG A 129 7.11 14.84 1.53
CA ARG A 129 8.34 14.58 2.28
C ARG A 129 8.40 13.15 2.82
N ILE A 130 7.28 12.62 3.32
CA ILE A 130 7.16 11.21 3.72
C ILE A 130 7.47 10.30 2.54
N LEU A 131 6.79 10.49 1.41
CA LEU A 131 6.97 9.67 0.21
C LEU A 131 8.40 9.76 -0.32
N THR A 132 9.00 10.94 -0.29
CA THR A 132 10.42 11.13 -0.66
C THR A 132 11.33 10.29 0.23
N HIS A 133 11.10 10.28 1.54
CA HIS A 133 11.90 9.52 2.48
C HIS A 133 11.75 8.00 2.25
N ILE A 134 10.52 7.50 2.14
CA ILE A 134 10.23 6.07 1.89
C ILE A 134 10.81 5.62 0.54
N HIS A 135 10.58 6.40 -0.51
CA HIS A 135 11.09 6.10 -1.84
C HIS A 135 12.63 6.11 -1.87
N SER A 136 13.29 7.02 -1.16
CA SER A 136 14.75 7.05 -1.11
C SER A 136 15.32 5.81 -0.39
N ALA A 137 14.64 5.33 0.65
CA ALA A 137 15.05 4.13 1.38
C ALA A 137 14.87 2.86 0.55
N ASP A 138 13.87 2.83 -0.32
CA ASP A 138 13.58 1.70 -1.20
C ASP A 138 13.01 2.22 -2.53
N PRO A 139 13.80 2.49 -3.56
CA PRO A 139 13.26 3.09 -4.78
C PRO A 139 12.38 2.12 -5.59
N LYS A 140 12.69 0.82 -5.50
CA LYS A 140 12.09 -0.23 -6.35
C LYS A 140 11.18 -1.21 -5.61
N GLY A 141 11.02 -1.07 -4.30
CA GLY A 141 10.25 -2.03 -3.51
C GLY A 141 11.01 -3.32 -3.25
N GLU A 142 12.34 -3.34 -3.37
CA GLU A 142 13.16 -4.56 -3.34
C GLU A 142 13.95 -4.70 -2.06
N HIS A 143 14.38 -3.59 -1.46
CA HIS A 143 15.31 -3.56 -0.33
C HIS A 143 14.76 -4.34 0.87
N PHE A 144 13.46 -4.22 1.15
CA PHE A 144 12.83 -4.89 2.28
C PHE A 144 12.28 -6.29 1.95
N ARG A 145 12.65 -6.83 0.79
CA ARG A 145 12.34 -8.22 0.39
C ARG A 145 13.58 -9.08 0.22
N TYR A 146 14.70 -8.47 -0.14
CA TYR A 146 15.93 -9.17 -0.47
C TYR A 146 17.12 -8.50 0.20
N PRO A 147 18.14 -9.27 0.64
CA PRO A 147 19.36 -8.69 1.21
C PRO A 147 20.26 -8.02 0.15
N ALA A 148 20.04 -8.31 -1.14
CA ALA A 148 20.82 -7.75 -2.24
C ALA A 148 19.96 -7.59 -3.50
N ALA A 149 20.34 -6.65 -4.35
CA ALA A 149 19.75 -6.47 -5.68
C ALA A 149 20.17 -7.61 -6.63
N LEU A 150 19.48 -7.73 -7.77
CA LEU A 150 19.76 -8.75 -8.80
C LEU A 150 21.21 -8.72 -9.33
N ASN A 151 21.87 -7.57 -9.26
CA ASN A 151 23.27 -7.40 -9.67
C ASN A 151 24.28 -7.77 -8.57
N GLY A 152 23.83 -8.29 -7.42
CA GLY A 152 24.67 -8.69 -6.30
C GLY A 152 25.03 -7.57 -5.32
N ASN A 153 24.60 -6.33 -5.57
CA ASN A 153 24.83 -5.24 -4.63
C ASN A 153 24.00 -5.46 -3.36
N VAL A 154 24.68 -5.62 -2.23
CA VAL A 154 24.06 -5.74 -0.91
C VAL A 154 23.39 -4.42 -0.55
N PHE A 155 22.16 -4.50 -0.05
CA PHE A 155 21.48 -3.31 0.45
C PHE A 155 21.97 -2.95 1.87
N PRO A 156 22.04 -1.66 2.22
CA PRO A 156 22.48 -1.25 3.55
C PRO A 156 21.48 -1.67 4.63
N GLU A 157 21.96 -1.99 5.83
CA GLU A 157 21.05 -2.23 6.95
C GLU A 157 20.23 -0.96 7.27
N VAL A 158 18.92 -1.13 7.47
CA VAL A 158 18.00 -0.03 7.84
C VAL A 158 17.27 -0.37 9.12
N THR A 159 17.38 0.52 10.10
CA THR A 159 16.51 0.50 11.28
C THR A 159 15.23 1.28 11.00
N VAL A 160 14.09 0.66 11.27
CA VAL A 160 12.78 1.30 11.07
C VAL A 160 12.25 1.82 12.40
N ASN A 161 11.91 3.10 12.44
CA ASN A 161 11.09 3.66 13.52
C ASN A 161 9.63 3.26 13.29
N ILE A 162 9.12 2.31 14.07
CA ILE A 162 7.77 1.75 13.92
C ILE A 162 6.68 2.84 14.07
N GLU A 163 6.79 3.71 15.07
CA GLU A 163 5.82 4.80 15.25
C GLU A 163 5.83 5.77 14.07
N GLY A 164 7.03 6.10 13.58
CA GLY A 164 7.22 6.92 12.40
C GLY A 164 6.61 6.29 11.15
N LEU A 165 6.78 4.97 10.98
CA LEU A 165 6.23 4.21 9.87
C LEU A 165 4.69 4.18 9.91
N ILE A 166 4.09 3.98 11.09
CA ILE A 166 2.63 4.00 11.28
C ILE A 166 2.06 5.37 10.88
N ARG A 167 2.67 6.46 11.36
CA ARG A 167 2.23 7.82 11.01
C ARG A 167 2.40 8.09 9.52
N ALA A 168 3.54 7.68 8.94
CA ALA A 168 3.81 7.85 7.53
C ALA A 168 2.76 7.14 6.66
N HIS A 169 2.48 5.88 6.98
CA HIS A 169 1.46 5.08 6.29
C HIS A 169 0.07 5.74 6.38
N TYR A 170 -0.41 6.05 7.59
CA TYR A 170 -1.70 6.71 7.82
C TYR A 170 -1.85 7.99 6.97
N HIS A 171 -0.81 8.80 6.95
CA HIS A 171 -0.83 10.09 6.28
C HIS A 171 -0.88 9.97 4.76
N VAL A 172 -0.17 9.00 4.19
CA VAL A 172 -0.17 8.76 2.74
C VAL A 172 -1.48 8.11 2.28
N THR A 173 -2.01 7.13 3.01
CA THR A 173 -3.28 6.50 2.66
C THR A 173 -4.45 7.46 2.82
N LEU A 174 -4.46 8.29 3.86
CA LEU A 174 -5.45 9.35 4.03
C LEU A 174 -5.38 10.40 2.91
N LEU A 175 -4.17 10.78 2.47
CA LEU A 175 -4.02 11.67 1.33
C LEU A 175 -4.70 11.07 0.09
N ALA A 176 -4.42 9.81 -0.24
CA ALA A 176 -4.99 9.15 -1.41
C ALA A 176 -6.53 9.21 -1.41
N ASP A 177 -7.17 8.92 -0.27
CA ASP A 177 -8.62 8.98 -0.08
C ASP A 177 -9.17 10.43 -0.18
N CYS A 178 -8.51 11.37 0.48
CA CYS A 178 -8.93 12.78 0.48
C CYS A 178 -8.87 13.41 -0.92
N VAL A 179 -7.86 13.07 -1.73
CA VAL A 179 -7.70 13.61 -3.09
C VAL A 179 -8.89 13.24 -3.99
N VAL A 180 -9.38 11.99 -3.89
CA VAL A 180 -10.56 11.57 -4.64
C VAL A 180 -11.80 12.34 -4.19
N THR A 181 -12.00 12.47 -2.88
CA THR A 181 -13.13 13.21 -2.30
C THR A 181 -13.13 14.68 -2.74
N MET A 182 -11.98 15.36 -2.67
CA MET A 182 -11.85 16.76 -3.10
C MET A 182 -12.23 16.97 -4.57
N LEU A 183 -11.83 16.06 -5.46
CA LEU A 183 -12.18 16.12 -6.88
C LEU A 183 -13.67 15.90 -7.13
N GLN A 184 -14.28 14.94 -6.43
CA GLN A 184 -15.71 14.68 -6.52
C GLN A 184 -16.53 15.89 -6.04
N GLU A 185 -16.14 16.49 -4.91
CA GLU A 185 -16.77 17.70 -4.39
C GLU A 185 -16.65 18.87 -5.36
N ASN A 186 -15.44 19.14 -5.89
CA ASN A 186 -15.23 20.24 -6.82
C ASN A 186 -16.11 20.14 -8.07
N ARG A 187 -16.26 18.92 -8.64
CA ARG A 187 -17.12 18.70 -9.81
C ARG A 187 -18.60 18.85 -9.51
N ASN A 188 -19.05 18.50 -8.30
CA ASN A 188 -20.43 18.73 -7.88
C ASN A 188 -20.75 20.22 -7.75
N TYR A 189 -19.77 21.09 -7.48
CA TYR A 189 -19.95 22.54 -7.50
C TYR A 189 -20.01 23.14 -8.92
N GLU A 190 -19.44 22.46 -9.93
CA GLU A 190 -19.39 22.95 -11.32
C GLU A 190 -20.64 22.64 -12.15
N LEU A 191 -21.50 21.72 -11.71
CA LEU A 191 -22.77 21.39 -12.37
C LEU A 191 -23.93 22.18 -11.73
N PRO A 192 -24.53 23.17 -12.42
CA PRO A 192 -25.73 23.82 -11.91
C PRO A 192 -26.91 22.84 -11.88
N TYR A 193 -27.67 22.87 -10.79
CA TYR A 193 -28.99 22.20 -10.67
C TYR A 193 -29.95 22.61 -11.78
#